data_AF-A0A1M7M2C2-F1
#
_entry.id   AF-A0A1M7M2C2-F1
#
_cell.length_a   1.000
_cell.length_b   1.000
_cell.length_c   1.000
_cell.angle_alpha   90.00
_cell.angle_beta   90.00
_cell.angle_gamma   90.00
#
_symmetry.space_group_name_H-M   'P 1'
#
loop_
_entity.id
_entity.type
_entity.pdbx_description
1 polymer ?
#
loop_
_entity_poly.entity_id
_entity_poly.type
_entity_poly.pdbx_seq_one_letter_code
_entity_poly.pdbx_strand_id
1 'polypeptide(L)' 'MITVTATDMQNNFGHYLQAVQQGDEIIILKNGKEVARLVSRESSVSFLTDSLTGVLKNDYDDKAIRAERIESHENLG' A
#
# COMPACT_ATOMS: atom_id res chain seq x y z
N MET A 1 -2.77 -10.73 11.36
CA MET A 1 -3.30 -9.47 11.94
C MET A 1 -3.43 -9.65 13.44
N ILE A 2 -2.75 -8.80 14.22
CA ILE A 2 -2.70 -8.85 15.69
C ILE A 2 -3.30 -7.55 16.21
N THR A 3 -4.15 -7.61 17.23
CA THR A 3 -4.76 -6.42 17.85
C THR A 3 -4.23 -6.24 19.25
N VAL A 4 -3.76 -5.04 19.58
CA VAL A 4 -3.10 -4.74 20.85
C VAL A 4 -3.58 -3.42 21.41
N THR A 5 -3.49 -3.23 22.72
CA THR A 5 -3.76 -1.90 23.30
C THR A 5 -2.57 -0.97 23.08
N ALA A 6 -2.81 0.35 23.12
CA ALA A 6 -1.75 1.35 23.04
C ALA A 6 -0.72 1.19 24.16
N THR A 7 -1.16 0.76 25.35
CA THR A 7 -0.28 0.48 26.50
C THR A 7 0.59 -0.75 26.24
N ASP A 8 0.01 -1.84 25.71
CA ASP A 8 0.79 -3.04 25.37
C ASP A 8 1.79 -2.77 24.26
N MET A 9 1.39 -2.00 23.23
CA MET A 9 2.25 -1.57 22.13
C MET A 9 3.44 -0.75 22.64
N GLN A 10 3.23 0.15 23.60
CA GLN A 10 4.29 0.96 24.19
C GLN A 10 5.28 0.08 24.96
N ASN A 11 4.79 -0.86 25.77
CA ASN A 11 5.63 -1.71 26.61
C ASN A 11 6.40 -2.77 25.81
N ASN A 12 5.85 -3.24 24.69
CA ASN A 12 6.40 -4.34 23.90
C ASN A 12 6.75 -3.91 22.47
N PHE A 13 7.11 -2.63 22.27
CA PHE A 13 7.30 -2.06 20.94
C PHE A 13 8.27 -2.87 20.06
N GLY A 14 9.41 -3.29 20.62
CA GLY A 14 10.41 -4.07 19.89
C GLY A 14 9.90 -5.42 19.38
N HIS A 15 9.06 -6.12 20.17
CA HIS A 15 8.46 -7.39 19.78
C HIS A 15 7.51 -7.21 18.59
N TYR A 16 6.63 -6.21 18.66
CA TYR A 16 5.70 -5.92 17.58
C TYR A 16 6.39 -5.38 16.33
N LEU A 17 7.47 -4.60 16.48
CA LEU A 17 8.28 -4.18 15.34
C LEU A 17 8.89 -5.38 14.62
N GLN A 18 9.40 -6.37 15.35
CA GLN A 18 9.94 -7.60 14.79
C GLN A 18 8.85 -8.43 14.08
N ALA A 19 7.64 -8.53 14.66
CA ALA A 19 6.51 -9.20 14.02
C ALA A 19 6.14 -8.51 12.69
N VAL A 20 6.09 -7.17 12.68
CA VAL A 20 5.82 -6.39 11.46
C VAL A 20 6.90 -6.59 10.41
N GLN A 21 8.16 -6.68 10.79
CA GLN A 21 9.26 -6.99 9.86
C GLN A 21 9.13 -8.39 9.26
N GLN A 22 8.45 -9.33 9.92
CA GLN A 22 8.16 -10.67 9.42
C GLN A 22 6.87 -10.74 8.58
N GLY A 23 6.16 -9.62 8.43
CA GLY A 23 4.96 -9.52 7.60
C GLY A 23 3.65 -9.42 8.38
N ASP A 24 3.68 -9.37 9.71
CA ASP A 24 2.47 -9.15 10.49
C ASP A 24 1.95 -7.72 10.37
N GLU A 25 0.63 -7.58 10.48
CA GLU A 25 -0.09 -6.32 10.61
C GLU A 25 -0.60 -6.17 12.03
N ILE A 26 -0.30 -5.04 12.68
CA ILE A 26 -0.73 -4.74 14.05
C ILE A 26 -1.76 -3.62 14.04
N ILE A 27 -2.91 -3.84 14.67
CA ILE A 27 -3.94 -2.84 14.92
C ILE A 27 -3.83 -2.39 16.38
N ILE A 28 -3.74 -1.09 16.59
CA ILE A 28 -3.55 -0.49 17.92
C ILE A 28 -4.87 0.11 18.38
N LEU A 29 -5.34 -0.36 19.54
CA LEU A 29 -6.53 0.11 20.22
C LEU A 29 -6.20 1.14 21.30
N LYS A 30 -6.98 2.22 21.40
CA LYS A 30 -7.02 3.12 22.55
C LYS A 30 -8.45 3.18 23.09
N ASN A 31 -8.63 2.83 24.35
CA ASN A 31 -9.95 2.78 25.00
C ASN A 31 -10.96 1.92 24.20
N GLY A 32 -10.52 0.77 23.69
CA GLY A 32 -11.34 -0.15 22.89
C GLY A 32 -11.62 0.28 21.45
N LYS A 33 -11.09 1.41 20.99
CA LYS A 33 -11.24 1.89 19.60
C LYS A 33 -9.94 1.75 18.84
N GLU A 34 -10.02 1.31 17.58
CA GLU A 34 -8.88 1.33 16.66
C GLU A 34 -8.43 2.76 16.39
N VAL A 35 -7.14 3.04 16.60
CA VAL A 35 -6.58 4.39 16.44
C VAL A 35 -5.36 4.44 15.53
N ALA A 36 -4.65 3.32 15.37
CA ALA A 36 -3.46 3.26 14.53
C ALA A 36 -3.23 1.85 14.03
N ARG A 37 -2.39 1.76 12.99
CA ARG A 37 -1.96 0.52 12.39
C ARG A 37 -0.45 0.56 12.15
N LEU A 38 0.24 -0.54 12.46
CA LEU A 38 1.65 -0.75 12.15
C LEU A 38 1.76 -1.86 11.11
N VAL A 39 2.44 -1.55 10.01
CA VAL A 39 2.66 -2.44 8.85
C VAL A 39 4.09 -2.28 8.36
N SER A 40 4.61 -3.28 7.65
CA SER A 40 5.95 -3.23 7.09
C SER A 40 6.01 -2.17 5.98
N ARG A 41 7.21 -1.63 5.74
CA ARG A 41 7.40 -0.68 4.63
C ARG A 41 7.00 -1.32 3.30
N GLU A 42 7.36 -2.58 3.08
CA GLU A 42 7.05 -3.30 1.84
C GLU A 42 5.54 -3.46 1.64
N SER A 43 4.80 -3.81 2.70
CA SER A 43 3.33 -3.93 2.61
C SER A 43 2.64 -2.57 2.46
N SER A 44 3.24 -1.48 2.96
CA SER A 44 2.72 -0.13 2.72
C SER A 44 2.83 0.31 1.25
N VAL A 45 3.86 -0.15 0.53
CA VAL A 45 4.02 0.14 -0.90
C VAL A 45 2.95 -0.60 -1.70
N SER A 46 2.71 -1.88 -1.41
CA SER A 46 1.66 -2.67 -2.07
C SER A 46 0.28 -2.05 -1.92
N PHE A 47 -0.10 -1.58 -0.72
CA PHE A 47 -1.42 -0.98 -0.48
C PHE A 47 -1.64 0.32 -1.29
N LEU A 48 -0.62 1.18 -1.37
CA LEU A 48 -0.72 2.44 -2.11
C LEU A 48 -0.63 2.20 -3.62
N THR A 49 0.20 1.27 -4.08
CA THR A 49 0.23 0.88 -5.49
C THR A 49 -1.07 0.22 -5.90
N ASP A 50 -1.67 -0.67 -5.10
CA ASP A 50 -2.95 -1.32 -5.41
C ASP A 50 -4.12 -0.34 -5.35
N SER A 51 -4.08 0.66 -4.46
CA SER A 51 -5.08 1.73 -4.44
C SER A 51 -4.95 2.64 -5.67
N LEU A 52 -3.73 2.91 -6.14
CA LEU A 52 -3.49 3.70 -7.36
C LEU A 52 -3.73 2.88 -8.64
N THR A 53 -3.35 1.61 -8.68
CA THR A 53 -3.55 0.71 -9.83
C THR A 53 -4.98 0.19 -9.90
N GLY A 54 -5.69 0.12 -8.77
CA GLY A 54 -7.14 -0.08 -8.71
C GLY A 54 -7.93 1.06 -9.35
N VAL A 55 -7.39 2.29 -9.30
CA VAL A 55 -7.89 3.44 -10.08
C VAL A 55 -7.41 3.40 -11.54
N LEU A 56 -6.28 2.76 -11.83
CA LEU A 56 -5.73 2.54 -13.17
C LEU A 56 -6.10 1.16 -13.75
N LYS A 57 -7.18 0.50 -13.31
CA LYS A 57 -7.70 -0.72 -13.95
C LYS A 57 -8.30 -0.38 -15.32
N ASN A 58 -7.43 -0.05 -16.25
CA ASN A 58 -7.56 -0.46 -17.63
C ASN A 58 -6.20 -0.98 -18.02
N ASP A 59 -6.22 -2.20 -18.55
CA ASP A 59 -5.09 -2.94 -19.11
C ASP A 59 -4.53 -2.14 -20.29
N TYR A 60 -3.77 -1.09 -20.01
CA TYR A 60 -3.14 -0.29 -21.05
C TYR A 60 -1.90 -1.03 -21.50
N ASP A 61 -2.02 -1.70 -22.64
CA ASP A 61 -0.87 -2.13 -23.41
C ASP A 61 -0.04 -0.88 -23.75
N ASP A 62 1.07 -0.68 -23.05
CA ASP A 62 2.01 0.42 -23.27
C ASP A 62 2.45 0.53 -24.74
N LYS A 63 2.35 -0.56 -25.54
CA LYS A 63 2.58 -0.51 -26.99
C LYS A 63 1.48 0.23 -27.75
N ALA A 64 0.21 0.11 -27.34
CA ALA A 64 -0.91 0.77 -28.01
C ALA A 64 -0.86 2.30 -27.86
N ILE A 65 -0.53 2.79 -26.66
CA ILE A 65 -0.37 4.24 -26.38
C ILE A 65 0.78 4.85 -27.20
N ARG A 66 1.83 4.08 -27.48
CA ARG A 66 2.95 4.55 -28.31
C ARG A 66 2.60 4.60 -29.80
N ALA A 67 1.73 3.71 -30.27
CA ALA A 67 1.25 3.72 -31.66
C ALA A 67 0.39 4.96 -31.97
N GLU A 68 -0.57 5.30 -31.09
CA GLU A 68 -1.43 6.49 -31.26
C GLU A 68 -0.65 7.82 -31.30
N ARG A 69 0.45 7.91 -30.56
CA ARG A 69 1.29 9.12 -30.56
C ARG A 69 2.09 9.34 -31.85
N ILE A 70 2.33 8.27 -32.63
CA ILE A 70 3.08 8.37 -33.88
C ILE A 70 2.13 8.66 -35.05
N GLU A 71 0.92 8.08 -35.08
CA GLU A 71 -0.03 8.31 -36.18
C GLU A 71 -0.58 9.74 -36.23
N SER A 72 -0.70 10.42 -35.08
CA SER A 72 -1.22 11.80 -35.00
C SER A 72 -0.28 12.87 -35.57
N HIS A 73 0.99 12.56 -35.84
CA HIS A 73 1.97 13.52 -36.37
C HIS A 73 2.42 13.23 -37.81
N GLU A 74 1.92 12.17 -38.47
CA GLU A 74 2.21 11.89 -39.89
C GLU A 74 1.10 12.34 -40.86
N ASN A 75 0.00 12.93 -40.37
CA ASN A 75 -1.11 13.41 -41.22
C ASN A 75 -1.25 14.95 -41.29
N LEU A 76 -0.16 15.68 -41.08
CA LEU A 76 -0.09 17.13 -41.33
C LEU A 76 0.90 17.49 -42.46
N GLY A 77 1.15 16.52 -43.36
CA GLY A 77 1.77 16.78 -44.66
C GLY A 77 0.84 17.51 -45.63
#